data_AF-A0A7X6FSE3-F1
#
_entry.id   AF-A0A7X6FSE3-F1
#
_cell.length_a   1.000
_cell.length_b   1.000
_cell.length_c   1.000
_cell.angle_alpha   90.00
_cell.angle_beta   90.00
_cell.angle_gamma   90.00
#
_symmetry.space_group_name_H-M   'P 1'
#
loop_
_entity.id
_entity.type
_entity.pdbx_description
1 polymer ?
#
loop_
_entity_poly.entity_id
_entity_poly.type
_entity_poly.pdbx_seq_one_letter_code
_entity_poly.pdbx_strand_id
1 'polypeptide(L)'
;MASGALAKEKSEAWLDIQSWFDRTYGDKIVLTSNVTVSGVGAPPRLALQAIWFGPNSYVLAGDGARYHEGAYVDDGWMISKIGEKSLHLSKEGQLLL
;
A
#
# COMPACT_ATOMS: atom_id res chain seq x y z
N MET A 1 -7.81 -8.62 13.03
CA MET A 1 -8.43 -7.57 12.18
C MET A 1 -8.55 -6.29 12.98
N ALA A 2 -8.41 -5.14 12.32
CA ALA A 2 -8.65 -3.82 12.89
C ALA A 2 -9.61 -3.03 11.99
N SER A 3 -10.48 -2.22 12.57
CA SER A 3 -11.49 -1.44 11.84
C SER A 3 -11.84 -0.17 12.60
N GLY A 4 -12.24 0.87 11.88
CA GLY A 4 -12.63 2.16 12.46
C GLY A 4 -12.17 3.34 11.60
N ALA A 5 -12.43 4.56 12.07
CA ALA A 5 -11.95 5.77 11.42
C ALA A 5 -10.82 6.40 12.24
N LEU A 6 -9.73 6.79 11.57
CA LEU A 6 -8.61 7.52 12.14
C LEU A 6 -8.58 8.95 11.61
N ALA A 7 -8.23 9.88 12.49
CA ALA A 7 -7.88 11.23 12.08
C ALA A 7 -6.57 11.21 11.25
N LYS A 8 -6.42 12.15 10.31
CA LYS A 8 -5.29 12.19 9.36
C LYS A 8 -3.94 12.26 10.09
N GLU A 9 -3.88 12.93 11.22
CA GLU A 9 -2.70 13.12 12.06
C GLU A 9 -2.24 11.83 12.76
N LYS A 10 -3.06 10.78 12.73
CA LYS A 10 -2.74 9.44 13.27
C LYS A 10 -2.37 8.43 12.18
N SER A 11 -2.34 8.85 10.91
CA SER A 11 -2.04 7.95 9.78
C SER A 11 -0.63 7.36 9.85
N GLU A 12 0.39 8.16 10.15
CA GLU A 12 1.77 7.68 10.30
C GLU A 12 1.91 6.67 11.45
N ALA A 13 1.37 7.00 12.63
CA ALA A 13 1.37 6.09 13.76
C ALA A 13 0.67 4.76 13.46
N TRP A 14 -0.39 4.79 12.64
CA TRP A 14 -1.06 3.58 12.19
C TRP A 14 -0.20 2.75 11.22
N LEU A 15 0.47 3.38 10.26
CA LEU A 15 1.43 2.72 9.36
C LEU A 15 2.58 2.05 10.13
N ASP A 16 3.06 2.69 11.21
CA ASP A 16 4.08 2.12 12.09
C ASP A 16 3.59 0.87 12.81
N ILE A 17 2.35 0.89 13.31
CA ILE A 17 1.71 -0.27 13.96
C ILE A 17 1.56 -1.43 12.97
N GLN A 18 1.08 -1.15 11.75
CA GLN A 18 0.96 -2.17 10.70
C GLN A 18 2.31 -2.78 10.38
N SER A 19 3.33 -1.94 10.15
CA SER A 19 4.69 -2.38 9.83
C SER A 19 5.31 -3.21 10.95
N TRP A 20 5.08 -2.83 12.21
CA TRP A 20 5.50 -3.63 13.37
C TRP A 20 4.78 -4.98 13.44
N PHE A 21 3.47 -5.00 13.22
CA PHE A 21 2.69 -6.23 13.25
C PHE A 21 3.17 -7.21 12.17
N ASP A 22 3.29 -6.74 10.93
CA ASP A 22 3.72 -7.54 9.79
C ASP A 22 5.14 -8.09 10.00
N ARG A 23 6.05 -7.29 10.57
CA ARG A 23 7.40 -7.76 10.93
C ARG A 23 7.39 -8.84 12.02
N THR A 24 6.47 -8.74 12.98
CA THR A 24 6.45 -9.62 14.16
C THR A 24 5.69 -10.91 13.91
N TYR A 25 4.64 -10.86 13.09
CA TYR A 25 3.67 -11.96 12.92
C TYR A 25 3.31 -12.27 11.48
N GLY A 26 3.75 -11.47 10.49
CA GLY A 26 3.28 -11.55 9.10
C GLY A 26 3.65 -12.84 8.36
N ASP A 27 4.52 -13.68 8.92
CA ASP A 27 4.80 -15.03 8.43
C ASP A 27 3.72 -16.06 8.81
N LYS A 28 2.89 -15.74 9.82
CA LYS A 28 1.88 -16.65 10.39
C LYS A 28 0.47 -16.10 10.32
N ILE A 29 0.32 -14.79 10.53
CA ILE A 29 -0.98 -14.13 10.68
C ILE A 29 -0.96 -12.80 9.91
N VAL A 30 -1.96 -12.60 9.07
CA VAL A 30 -2.15 -11.34 8.33
C VAL A 30 -3.04 -10.40 9.13
N LEU A 31 -2.63 -9.13 9.28
CA LEU A 31 -3.50 -8.09 9.80
C LEU A 31 -4.43 -7.57 8.70
N THR A 32 -5.67 -8.06 8.68
CA THR A 32 -6.72 -7.42 7.88
C THR A 32 -7.07 -6.06 8.48
N SER A 33 -6.75 -4.98 7.77
CA SER A 33 -7.06 -3.60 8.15
C SER A 33 -8.21 -3.05 7.31
N ASN A 34 -9.32 -2.72 8.00
CA ASN A 34 -10.44 -1.95 7.47
C ASN A 34 -10.49 -0.57 8.12
N VAL A 35 -9.33 -0.04 8.50
CA VAL A 35 -9.20 1.29 9.10
C VAL A 35 -9.22 2.33 7.99
N THR A 36 -10.12 3.29 8.08
CA THR A 36 -10.21 4.42 7.15
C THR A 36 -9.56 5.66 7.76
N VAL A 37 -8.85 6.45 6.96
CA VAL A 37 -8.28 7.72 7.41
C VAL A 37 -9.12 8.87 6.87
N SER A 38 -9.65 9.70 7.77
CA SER A 38 -10.48 10.85 7.43
C SER A 38 -9.73 11.80 6.47
N GLY A 39 -10.37 12.18 5.37
CA GLY A 39 -9.80 13.10 4.39
C GLY A 39 -8.77 12.49 3.43
N VAL A 40 -8.48 11.19 3.56
CA VAL A 40 -7.73 10.43 2.54
C VAL A 40 -8.75 9.86 1.55
N GLY A 41 -8.44 9.98 0.25
CA GLY A 41 -9.29 9.45 -0.82
C GLY A 41 -9.47 7.93 -0.75
N ALA A 42 -10.31 7.38 -1.62
CA ALA A 42 -10.52 5.94 -1.68
C ALA A 42 -9.18 5.17 -1.80
N PRO A 43 -9.04 4.02 -1.14
CA PRO A 43 -7.84 3.19 -1.23
C PRO A 43 -7.57 2.80 -2.70
N PRO A 44 -6.30 2.54 -3.07
CA PRO A 44 -5.95 2.18 -4.43
C PRO A 44 -6.71 0.94 -4.86
N ARG A 45 -7.31 1.01 -6.05
CA ARG A 45 -7.88 -0.16 -6.72
C ARG A 45 -6.80 -0.75 -7.61
N LEU A 46 -5.87 -1.50 -7.01
CA LEU A 46 -4.90 -2.30 -7.77
C LEU A 46 -5.30 -3.77 -7.69
N ALA A 47 -5.78 -4.32 -8.80
CA ALA A 47 -6.00 -5.77 -8.92
C ALA A 47 -4.64 -6.47 -8.98
N LEU A 48 -4.08 -6.81 -7.82
CA LEU A 48 -2.77 -7.45 -7.73
C LEU A 48 -2.87 -8.93 -8.09
N GLN A 49 -2.16 -9.35 -9.14
CA GLN A 49 -2.04 -10.77 -9.49
C GLN A 49 -0.77 -11.39 -8.86
N ALA A 50 0.38 -10.71 -8.98
CA ALA A 50 1.64 -11.18 -8.41
C ALA A 50 2.64 -10.04 -8.21
N ILE A 51 3.66 -10.28 -7.38
CA ILE A 51 4.84 -9.41 -7.25
C ILE A 51 6.10 -10.25 -7.46
N TRP A 52 7.00 -9.77 -8.29
CA TRP A 52 8.36 -10.29 -8.41
C TRP A 52 9.31 -9.43 -7.58
N PHE A 53 9.88 -10.00 -6.51
CA PHE A 53 10.80 -9.32 -5.58
C PHE A 53 12.29 -9.44 -5.96
N GLY A 54 12.61 -10.14 -7.06
CA GLY A 54 14.00 -10.29 -7.51
C GLY A 54 14.57 -9.03 -8.20
N PRO A 55 15.78 -9.12 -8.77
CA PRO A 55 16.34 -8.04 -9.58
C PRO A 55 15.36 -7.59 -10.67
N ASN A 56 15.27 -6.28 -10.89
CA ASN A 56 14.26 -5.63 -11.73
C ASN A 56 12.82 -5.99 -11.31
N SER A 57 12.52 -5.77 -10.03
CA SER A 57 11.23 -6.06 -9.41
C SER A 57 10.06 -5.41 -10.15
N TYR A 58 8.93 -6.09 -10.20
CA TYR A 58 7.71 -5.60 -10.82
C TYR A 58 6.45 -6.16 -10.17
N VAL A 59 5.35 -5.44 -10.32
CA VAL A 59 3.99 -5.88 -10.05
C VAL A 59 3.36 -6.39 -11.34
N LEU A 60 2.72 -7.56 -11.28
CA LEU A 60 1.81 -8.04 -12.31
C LEU A 60 0.38 -7.71 -11.89
N ALA A 61 -0.29 -6.85 -12.65
CA ALA A 61 -1.69 -6.50 -12.43
C ALA A 61 -2.62 -7.54 -13.06
N GLY A 62 -3.90 -7.52 -12.67
CA GLY A 62 -4.91 -8.49 -13.11
C GLY A 62 -5.26 -8.43 -14.60
N ASP A 63 -4.89 -7.35 -15.28
CA ASP A 63 -4.96 -7.20 -16.74
C ASP A 63 -3.71 -7.75 -17.47
N GLY A 64 -2.71 -8.23 -16.72
CA GLY A 64 -1.45 -8.74 -17.23
C GLY A 64 -0.36 -7.67 -17.42
N ALA A 65 -0.63 -6.40 -17.11
CA ALA A 65 0.36 -5.33 -17.18
C ALA A 65 1.46 -5.50 -16.12
N ARG A 66 2.69 -5.12 -16.48
CA ARG A 66 3.85 -5.11 -15.57
C ARG A 66 4.22 -3.69 -15.21
N TYR A 67 4.27 -3.40 -13.90
CA TYR A 67 4.60 -2.09 -13.37
C TYR A 67 5.84 -2.16 -12.50
N HIS A 68 6.78 -1.23 -12.72
CA HIS A 68 7.99 -1.06 -11.92
C HIS A 68 7.84 0.10 -10.94
N GLU A 69 8.79 0.25 -10.01
CA GLU A 69 8.87 1.45 -9.17
C GLU A 69 8.87 2.73 -10.04
N GLY A 70 8.15 3.75 -9.59
CA GLY A 70 7.89 5.00 -10.31
C GLY A 70 6.76 4.92 -11.33
N ALA A 71 6.22 3.74 -11.64
CA ALA A 71 5.10 3.62 -12.57
C ALA A 71 3.78 4.05 -11.91
N TYR A 72 2.97 4.79 -12.66
CA TYR A 72 1.60 5.11 -12.29
C TYR A 72 0.66 3.94 -12.62
N VAL A 73 -0.27 3.70 -11.72
CA VAL A 73 -1.43 2.81 -11.85
C VAL A 73 -2.71 3.67 -11.75
N ASP A 74 -3.87 3.01 -11.73
CA ASP A 74 -5.18 3.67 -11.74
C ASP A 74 -5.34 4.75 -10.65
N ASP A 75 -6.17 5.76 -10.96
CA ASP A 75 -6.56 6.85 -10.05
C ASP A 75 -5.39 7.67 -9.47
N GLY A 76 -4.27 7.79 -10.22
CA GLY A 76 -3.13 8.62 -9.86
C GLY A 76 -2.24 8.04 -8.76
N TRP A 77 -2.40 6.75 -8.47
CA TRP A 77 -1.50 6.02 -7.58
C TRP A 77 -0.22 5.66 -8.33
N MET A 78 0.91 5.66 -7.62
CA MET A 78 2.23 5.31 -8.12
C MET A 78 2.79 4.18 -7.27
N ILE A 79 3.47 3.21 -7.91
CA ILE A 79 4.33 2.25 -7.21
C ILE A 79 5.54 3.02 -6.67
N SER A 80 5.49 3.41 -5.40
CA SER A 80 6.58 4.18 -4.80
C SER A 80 7.72 3.30 -4.34
N LYS A 81 7.44 2.05 -3.94
CA LYS A 81 8.46 1.08 -3.55
C LYS A 81 7.96 -0.36 -3.66
N ILE A 82 8.80 -1.24 -4.18
CA ILE A 82 8.69 -2.69 -4.07
C ILE A 82 9.76 -3.13 -3.06
N GLY A 83 9.37 -3.21 -1.79
CA GLY A 83 10.24 -3.68 -0.71
C GLY A 83 10.46 -5.20 -0.77
N GLU A 84 11.25 -5.75 0.14
CA GLU A 84 11.56 -7.19 0.17
C GLU A 84 10.31 -8.08 0.28
N LYS A 85 9.28 -7.59 0.99
CA LYS A 85 8.03 -8.33 1.28
C LYS A 85 6.79 -7.44 1.21
N SER A 86 6.92 -6.24 0.66
CA SER A 86 5.84 -5.24 0.66
C SER A 86 5.78 -4.47 -0.65
N LEU A 87 4.59 -4.01 -1.00
CA LEU A 87 4.34 -3.07 -2.09
C LEU A 87 3.79 -1.79 -1.47
N HIS A 88 4.47 -0.67 -1.73
CA HIS A 88 4.05 0.64 -1.27
C HIS A 88 3.50 1.41 -2.47
N LEU A 89 2.33 2.02 -2.27
CA LEU A 89 1.68 2.88 -3.23
C LEU A 89 1.60 4.30 -2.64
N SER A 90 1.91 5.30 -3.44
CA SER A 90 1.72 6.71 -3.08
C SER A 90 0.80 7.38 -4.09
N LYS A 91 -0.01 8.34 -3.64
CA LYS A 91 -0.78 9.19 -4.54
C LYS A 91 -0.13 10.56 -4.59
N GLU A 92 0.26 11.04 -5.77
CA GLU A 92 0.63 12.45 -5.89
C GLU A 92 -0.62 13.32 -5.68
N GLY A 93 -0.52 14.27 -4.75
CA GLY A 93 -1.52 15.31 -4.53
C GLY A 93 -2.45 15.13 -3.33
N GLN A 94 -1.94 15.35 -2.12
CA GLN A 94 -2.62 16.29 -1.22
C GLN A 94 -1.58 17.21 -0.57
N LEU A 95 -1.01 18.10 -1.37
CA LEU A 95 -0.56 19.40 -0.87
C LEU A 95 -1.86 20.15 -0.52
N LEU A 96 -2.22 20.22 0.76
CA LEU A 96 -3.15 21.25 1.21
C LEU A 96 -2.36 22.55 1.18
N LEU A 97 -2.72 23.44 0.25
CA LEU A 97 -2.39 24.86 0.39
C LEU A 97 -3.01 25.41 1.67
#